data_AF-A0A6A9QHG1-F1
#
_entry.id   AF-A0A6A9QHG1-F1
#
_cell.length_a   1.000
_cell.length_b   1.000
_cell.length_c   1.000
_cell.angle_alpha   90.00
_cell.angle_beta   90.00
_cell.angle_gamma   90.00
#
_symmetry.space_group_name_H-M   'P 1'
#
loop_
_entity.id
_entity.type
_entity.pdbx_description
1 polymer ?
#
loop_
_entity_poly.entity_id
_entity_poly.type
_entity_poly.pdbx_seq_one_letter_code
_entity_poly.pdbx_strand_id
1 'polypeptide(L)'
;MESEFIIGLGDIECPQLIRDFRGILGEMDGVDTLKILERKNAIIRDKFYIISSDFSTPYVISHFPPFGSNTGYVGENQVGNSKLTSLLLSKEPEILFHGHSEIQKISKLYKTEVVSVGSFLLGQYVILDINKRVFEFKNIKADKP
;
A
#
# COMPACT_ATOMS: atom_id res chain seq x y z
N MET A 1 16.02 13.82 -13.18
CA MET A 1 15.81 12.38 -13.41
C MET A 1 14.54 12.01 -12.68
N GLU A 2 13.52 11.58 -13.41
CA GLU A 2 12.35 10.93 -12.80
C GLU A 2 12.82 9.56 -12.31
N SER A 3 12.87 9.39 -11.00
CA SER A 3 13.24 8.13 -10.37
C SER A 3 11.96 7.33 -10.11
N GLU A 4 11.87 6.15 -10.70
CA GLU A 4 10.82 5.19 -10.40
C GLU A 4 11.19 4.41 -9.14
N PHE A 5 10.23 4.26 -8.22
CA PHE A 5 10.39 3.46 -7.01
C PHE A 5 9.27 2.44 -6.92
N ILE A 6 9.60 1.26 -6.40
CA ILE A 6 8.62 0.23 -6.10
C ILE A 6 8.31 0.30 -4.60
N ILE A 7 7.03 0.46 -4.26
CA ILE A 7 6.57 0.51 -2.87
C ILE A 7 5.82 -0.77 -2.54
N GLY A 8 6.39 -1.59 -1.64
CA GLY A 8 5.72 -2.76 -1.08
C GLY A 8 4.85 -2.39 0.12
N LEU A 9 3.62 -2.91 0.14
CA LEU A 9 2.66 -2.70 1.23
C LEU A 9 2.59 -3.90 2.18
N GLY A 10 3.73 -4.55 2.45
CA GLY A 10 3.84 -5.71 3.35
C GLY A 10 3.79 -7.07 2.65
N ASP A 11 4.03 -8.13 3.44
CA ASP A 11 4.14 -9.53 3.02
C ASP A 11 5.16 -9.72 1.88
N ILE A 12 6.36 -9.20 2.11
CA ILE A 12 7.47 -9.12 1.18
C ILE A 12 8.45 -10.27 1.46
N GLU A 13 8.42 -11.29 0.62
CA GLU A 13 9.30 -12.45 0.80
C GLU A 13 10.76 -12.17 0.38
N CYS A 14 10.97 -11.48 -0.75
CA CYS A 14 12.29 -11.36 -1.37
C CYS A 14 12.68 -9.90 -1.74
N PRO A 15 12.71 -8.95 -0.77
CA PRO A 15 13.04 -7.55 -1.06
C PRO A 15 14.46 -7.36 -1.60
N GLN A 16 15.35 -8.33 -1.42
CA GLN A 16 16.71 -8.30 -1.93
C GLN A 16 16.78 -8.28 -3.47
N LEU A 17 15.79 -8.85 -4.15
CA LEU A 17 15.77 -9.03 -5.60
C LEU A 17 15.22 -7.83 -6.37
N ILE A 18 14.62 -6.86 -5.68
CA ILE A 18 13.96 -5.71 -6.30
C ILE A 18 14.85 -4.48 -6.17
N ARG A 19 15.18 -3.84 -7.29
CA ARG A 19 15.91 -2.56 -7.33
C ARG A 19 14.97 -1.41 -6.98
N ASP A 20 15.50 -0.37 -6.35
CA ASP A 20 14.75 0.85 -5.99
C ASP A 20 13.45 0.55 -5.19
N PHE A 21 13.53 -0.49 -4.37
CA PHE A 21 12.44 -0.95 -3.53
C PHE A 21 12.43 -0.22 -2.19
N ARG A 22 11.24 0.21 -1.77
CA ARG A 22 10.93 0.60 -0.40
C ARG A 22 9.63 -0.06 0.04
N GLY A 23 9.37 -0.10 1.33
CA GLY A 23 8.09 -0.63 1.78
C GLY A 23 7.83 -0.52 3.27
N ILE A 24 6.63 -0.90 3.63
CA ILE A 24 6.19 -1.16 5.00
C ILE A 24 6.13 -2.67 5.22
N LEU A 25 6.16 -3.09 6.48
CA LEU A 25 6.03 -4.50 6.84
C LEU A 25 4.56 -4.91 6.93
N GLY A 26 4.27 -6.12 6.49
CA GLY A 26 3.01 -6.83 6.67
C GLY A 26 3.06 -7.81 7.82
N GLU A 27 2.01 -8.62 7.95
CA GLU A 27 1.89 -9.57 9.06
C GLU A 27 2.75 -10.82 8.88
N MET A 28 3.03 -11.21 7.63
CA MET A 28 3.84 -12.38 7.31
C MET A 28 5.33 -12.06 7.22
N ASP A 29 5.72 -10.78 7.34
CA ASP A 29 7.10 -10.36 7.24
C ASP A 29 7.92 -10.77 8.47
N GLY A 30 8.89 -11.65 8.24
CA GLY A 30 9.81 -12.13 9.27
C GLY A 30 10.93 -11.15 9.62
N VAL A 31 11.68 -11.50 10.67
CA VAL A 31 12.86 -10.74 11.15
C VAL A 31 13.92 -10.56 10.05
N ASP A 32 14.05 -11.52 9.13
CA ASP A 32 15.03 -11.44 8.05
C ASP A 32 14.64 -10.40 7.00
N THR A 33 13.36 -10.31 6.62
CA THR A 33 12.82 -9.24 5.77
C THR A 33 13.10 -7.87 6.39
N LEU A 34 12.79 -7.71 7.68
CA LEU A 34 13.09 -6.48 8.44
C LEU A 34 14.58 -6.13 8.35
N LYS A 35 15.48 -7.05 8.68
CA LYS A 35 16.94 -6.82 8.66
C LYS A 35 17.45 -6.42 7.27
N ILE A 36 16.95 -7.06 6.21
CA ILE A 36 17.34 -6.75 4.83
C ILE A 36 16.91 -5.33 4.48
N LEU A 37 15.66 -4.97 4.77
CA LEU A 37 15.15 -3.63 4.48
C LEU A 37 15.86 -2.55 5.31
N GLU A 38 16.18 -2.80 6.58
CA GLU A 38 16.96 -1.89 7.41
C GLU A 38 18.37 -1.65 6.85
N ARG A 39 19.09 -2.71 6.48
CA ARG A 39 20.43 -2.61 5.89
C ARG A 39 20.44 -1.80 4.59
N LYS A 40 19.37 -1.91 3.80
CA LYS A 40 19.18 -1.14 2.56
C LYS A 40 18.61 0.26 2.78
N ASN A 41 18.32 0.64 4.03
CA ASN A 41 17.55 1.84 4.36
C ASN A 41 16.27 1.95 3.51
N ALA A 42 15.53 0.85 3.37
CA ALA A 42 14.38 0.71 2.46
C ALA A 42 13.02 0.70 3.19
N ILE A 43 13.01 0.73 4.52
CA ILE A 43 11.76 0.77 5.30
C ILE A 43 11.21 2.19 5.31
N ILE A 44 9.92 2.32 5.01
CA ILE A 44 9.16 3.55 5.22
C ILE A 44 8.56 3.45 6.63
N ARG A 45 9.13 4.19 7.58
CA ARG A 45 8.64 4.20 8.98
C ARG A 45 7.65 5.33 9.22
N ASP A 46 7.90 6.45 8.58
CA ASP A 46 7.17 7.70 8.68
C ASP A 46 6.72 8.16 7.29
N LYS A 47 7.64 8.70 6.48
CA LYS A 47 7.33 9.40 5.24
C LYS A 47 8.33 9.09 4.14
N PHE A 48 7.84 8.98 2.92
CA PHE A 48 8.64 8.91 1.71
C PHE A 48 7.98 9.77 0.62
N TYR A 49 8.63 10.87 0.21
CA TYR A 49 8.02 11.87 -0.68
C TYR A 49 6.67 12.39 -0.17
N ILE A 50 5.57 12.10 -0.87
CA ILE A 50 4.21 12.53 -0.50
C ILE A 50 3.45 11.46 0.29
N ILE A 51 3.96 10.23 0.33
CA ILE A 51 3.30 9.12 1.03
C ILE A 51 3.82 8.97 2.47
N SER A 52 2.96 8.54 3.38
CA SER A 52 3.33 8.26 4.77
C SER A 52 2.68 7.00 5.31
N SER A 53 3.33 6.32 6.25
CA SER A 53 2.75 5.22 7.04
C SER A 53 2.24 5.68 8.41
N ASP A 54 2.63 6.88 8.85
CA ASP A 54 2.29 7.47 10.15
C ASP A 54 1.16 8.51 10.09
N PHE A 55 0.49 8.62 8.93
CA PHE A 55 -0.58 9.59 8.68
C PHE A 55 -0.13 11.06 8.77
N SER A 56 1.15 11.34 8.56
CA SER A 56 1.70 12.70 8.53
C SER A 56 1.47 13.43 7.19
N THR A 57 0.96 12.74 6.16
CA THR A 57 0.67 13.32 4.84
C THR A 57 -0.75 13.00 4.38
N PRO A 58 -1.27 13.74 3.37
CA PRO A 58 -2.57 13.43 2.78
C PRO A 58 -2.66 12.08 2.05
N TYR A 59 -1.52 11.49 1.66
CA TYR A 59 -1.45 10.18 0.98
C TYR A 59 -0.85 9.16 1.94
N VAL A 60 -1.65 8.24 2.42
CA VAL A 60 -1.25 7.27 3.43
C VAL A 60 -1.11 5.89 2.80
N ILE A 61 -0.16 5.11 3.31
CA ILE A 61 0.02 3.70 2.97
C ILE A 61 -0.19 2.83 4.22
N SER A 62 -0.82 1.67 4.05
CA SER A 62 -1.01 0.67 5.11
C SER A 62 -0.92 -0.73 4.53
N HIS A 63 -0.52 -1.70 5.35
CA HIS A 63 -0.63 -3.10 4.95
C HIS A 63 -2.10 -3.52 4.94
N PHE A 64 -2.81 -3.27 6.05
CA PHE A 64 -4.20 -3.68 6.20
C PHE A 64 -5.21 -2.67 5.63
N PRO A 65 -6.38 -3.14 5.15
CA PRO A 65 -7.54 -2.30 4.89
C PRO A 65 -8.16 -1.76 6.17
N PRO A 66 -8.81 -0.58 6.15
CA PRO A 66 -9.59 -0.10 7.28
C PRO A 66 -10.93 -0.84 7.35
N PHE A 67 -11.37 -1.18 8.56
CA PHE A 67 -12.68 -1.80 8.78
C PHE A 67 -13.81 -0.91 8.26
N GLY A 68 -14.75 -1.50 7.53
CA GLY A 68 -15.92 -0.81 6.96
C GLY A 68 -15.68 -0.11 5.61
N SER A 69 -14.47 -0.16 5.04
CA SER A 69 -14.19 0.42 3.71
C SER A 69 -14.78 -0.36 2.54
N ASN A 70 -15.09 -1.64 2.71
CA ASN A 70 -15.47 -2.54 1.61
C ASN A 70 -14.41 -2.65 0.50
N THR A 71 -13.12 -2.50 0.82
CA THR A 71 -12.00 -2.69 -0.12
C THR A 71 -11.09 -3.86 0.24
N GLY A 72 -11.19 -4.39 1.47
CA GLY A 72 -10.40 -5.52 1.95
C GLY A 72 -11.08 -6.87 1.76
N TYR A 73 -10.58 -7.66 0.82
CA TYR A 73 -11.05 -9.03 0.55
C TYR A 73 -9.88 -10.01 0.40
N VAL A 74 -9.96 -11.13 1.12
CA VAL A 74 -9.07 -12.30 0.99
C VAL A 74 -9.96 -13.53 0.77
N GLY A 75 -9.94 -14.09 -0.43
CA GLY A 75 -11.00 -14.98 -0.90
C GLY A 75 -12.38 -14.30 -0.83
N GLU A 76 -13.35 -14.99 -0.23
CA GLU A 76 -14.71 -14.45 -0.02
C GLU A 76 -14.85 -13.64 1.27
N ASN A 77 -13.81 -13.62 2.11
CA ASN A 77 -13.86 -13.00 3.42
C ASN A 77 -13.50 -11.52 3.33
N GLN A 78 -14.35 -10.69 3.92
CA GLN A 78 -14.05 -9.29 4.12
C GLN A 78 -13.14 -9.10 5.34
N VAL A 79 -12.04 -8.38 5.16
CA VAL A 79 -11.05 -8.09 6.21
C VAL A 79 -10.93 -6.59 6.45
N GLY A 80 -10.54 -6.20 7.67
CA GLY A 80 -10.38 -4.79 8.01
C GLY A 80 -9.89 -4.56 9.43
N ASN A 81 -9.10 -3.50 9.60
CA ASN A 81 -8.49 -3.12 10.86
C ASN A 81 -9.21 -1.90 11.46
N SER A 82 -9.77 -2.07 12.67
CA SER A 82 -10.53 -1.02 13.36
C SER A 82 -9.66 0.14 13.84
N LYS A 83 -8.39 -0.11 14.22
CA LYS A 83 -7.45 0.96 14.59
C LYS A 83 -7.19 1.89 13.42
N LEU A 84 -7.08 1.33 12.21
CA LEU A 84 -6.90 2.11 10.99
C LEU A 84 -8.11 2.98 10.70
N THR A 85 -9.33 2.46 10.89
CA THR A 85 -10.57 3.24 10.80
C THR A 85 -10.58 4.42 11.78
N SER A 86 -10.15 4.21 13.03
CA SER A 86 -10.03 5.30 14.01
C SER A 86 -9.00 6.35 13.61
N LEU A 87 -7.86 5.93 13.01
CA LEU A 87 -6.86 6.86 12.50
C LEU A 87 -7.42 7.71 11.35
N LEU A 88 -8.13 7.10 10.40
CA LEU A 88 -8.79 7.82 9.31
C LEU A 88 -9.78 8.88 9.80
N LEU A 89 -10.57 8.56 10.82
CA LEU A 89 -11.50 9.50 11.45
C LEU A 89 -10.80 10.69 12.10
N SER A 90 -9.62 10.49 12.68
CA SER A 90 -8.90 11.53 13.43
C SER A 90 -7.96 12.37 12.57
N LYS A 91 -7.36 11.78 11.53
CA LYS A 91 -6.34 12.41 10.68
C LYS A 91 -6.91 12.89 9.35
N GLU A 92 -8.03 12.33 8.92
CA GLU A 92 -8.74 12.68 7.68
C GLU A 92 -7.81 12.82 6.45
N PRO A 93 -6.95 11.82 6.13
CA PRO A 93 -6.12 11.90 4.94
C PRO A 93 -7.00 11.91 3.67
N GLU A 94 -6.47 12.44 2.58
CA GLU A 94 -7.16 12.47 1.29
C GLU A 94 -7.30 11.06 0.73
N ILE A 95 -6.20 10.29 0.70
CA ILE A 95 -6.15 8.94 0.12
C ILE A 95 -5.40 7.99 1.06
N LEU A 96 -5.90 6.77 1.20
CA LEU A 96 -5.22 5.64 1.81
C LEU A 96 -5.06 4.51 0.80
N PHE A 97 -3.83 4.18 0.43
CA PHE A 97 -3.52 2.94 -0.28
C PHE A 97 -3.29 1.82 0.71
N HIS A 98 -3.88 0.65 0.47
CA HIS A 98 -3.63 -0.53 1.28
C HIS A 98 -3.36 -1.79 0.48
N GLY A 99 -2.57 -2.69 1.07
CA GLY A 99 -2.37 -4.06 0.61
C GLY A 99 -3.39 -5.03 1.21
N HIS A 100 -2.97 -6.26 1.46
CA HIS A 100 -3.75 -7.29 2.17
C HIS A 100 -5.19 -7.46 1.59
N SER A 101 -5.28 -7.43 0.25
CA SER A 101 -6.50 -7.78 -0.48
C SER A 101 -6.15 -8.31 -1.87
N GLU A 102 -6.96 -9.24 -2.35
CA GLU A 102 -6.82 -9.87 -3.68
C GLU A 102 -7.54 -9.11 -4.79
N ILE A 103 -8.22 -8.00 -4.47
CA ILE A 103 -9.06 -7.25 -5.41
C ILE A 103 -8.64 -5.79 -5.44
N GLN A 104 -8.42 -5.25 -6.65
CA GLN A 104 -8.31 -3.81 -6.85
C GLN A 104 -9.68 -3.15 -6.72
N LYS A 105 -9.78 -2.19 -5.81
CA LYS A 105 -11.05 -1.53 -5.52
C LYS A 105 -10.83 -0.16 -4.91
N ILE A 106 -11.71 0.77 -5.26
CA ILE A 106 -11.80 2.09 -4.63
C ILE A 106 -13.11 2.14 -3.87
N SER A 107 -13.07 2.71 -2.68
CA SER A 107 -14.25 3.05 -1.91
C SER A 107 -14.01 4.34 -1.16
N LYS A 108 -15.08 4.98 -0.71
CA LYS A 108 -14.99 6.15 0.14
C LYS A 108 -15.35 5.77 1.56
N LEU A 109 -14.46 6.07 2.51
CA LEU A 109 -14.71 5.91 3.94
C LEU A 109 -14.55 7.30 4.58
N TYR A 110 -15.69 7.90 4.93
CA TYR A 110 -15.77 9.29 5.37
C TYR A 110 -15.25 10.28 4.30
N LYS A 111 -14.20 11.04 4.63
CA LYS A 111 -13.54 11.98 3.73
C LYS A 111 -12.39 11.36 2.93
N THR A 112 -11.96 10.15 3.30
CA THR A 112 -10.80 9.49 2.68
C THR A 112 -11.23 8.57 1.56
N GLU A 113 -10.53 8.65 0.43
CA GLU A 113 -10.57 7.62 -0.62
C GLU A 113 -9.68 6.44 -0.21
N VAL A 114 -10.27 5.26 -0.08
CA VAL A 114 -9.56 4.03 0.29
C VAL A 114 -9.35 3.21 -0.98
N VAL A 115 -8.08 2.94 -1.28
CA VAL A 115 -7.64 2.28 -2.50
C VAL A 115 -6.96 0.97 -2.13
N SER A 116 -7.60 -0.15 -2.48
CA SER A 116 -6.95 -1.45 -2.48
C SER A 116 -6.07 -1.57 -3.72
N VAL A 117 -4.76 -1.75 -3.53
CA VAL A 117 -3.82 -1.94 -4.65
C VAL A 117 -3.95 -3.32 -5.31
N GLY A 118 -4.63 -4.25 -4.63
CA GLY A 118 -4.81 -5.64 -5.04
C GLY A 118 -3.61 -6.53 -4.73
N SER A 119 -3.60 -7.72 -5.33
CA SER A 119 -2.54 -8.71 -5.13
C SER A 119 -1.57 -8.73 -6.30
N PHE A 120 -0.29 -8.50 -6.00
CA PHE A 120 0.77 -8.61 -7.00
C PHE A 120 0.89 -10.04 -7.57
N LEU A 121 0.52 -11.08 -6.80
CA LEU A 121 0.46 -12.46 -7.29
C LEU A 121 -0.56 -12.64 -8.42
N LEU A 122 -1.60 -11.81 -8.44
CA LEU A 122 -2.59 -11.76 -9.52
C LEU A 122 -2.19 -10.78 -10.64
N GLY A 123 -1.02 -10.15 -10.54
CA GLY A 123 -0.49 -9.17 -11.48
C GLY A 123 -1.02 -7.76 -11.26
N GLN A 124 -1.73 -7.48 -10.17
CA GLN A 124 -2.36 -6.20 -9.88
C GLN A 124 -1.38 -5.24 -9.18
N TYR A 125 -1.38 -3.97 -9.59
CA TYR A 125 -0.61 -2.91 -8.95
C TYR A 125 -1.19 -1.52 -9.26
N VAL A 126 -0.70 -0.50 -8.54
CA VAL A 126 -1.05 0.90 -8.77
C VAL A 126 0.20 1.68 -9.18
N ILE A 127 0.07 2.52 -10.19
CA ILE A 127 1.06 3.55 -10.51
C ILE A 127 0.58 4.87 -9.90
N LEU A 128 1.42 5.53 -9.11
CA LEU A 128 1.16 6.87 -8.55
C LEU A 128 2.12 7.87 -9.20
N ASP A 129 1.58 8.83 -9.95
CA ASP A 129 2.33 10.00 -10.40
C ASP A 129 2.32 11.03 -9.27
N ILE A 130 3.43 11.13 -8.54
CA ILE A 130 3.56 12.00 -7.36
C ILE A 130 3.46 13.49 -7.70
N ASN A 131 3.80 13.89 -8.92
CA ASN A 131 3.80 15.30 -9.34
C ASN A 131 2.38 15.74 -9.71
N LYS A 132 1.67 14.88 -10.44
CA LYS A 132 0.28 15.12 -10.83
C LYS A 132 -0.73 14.71 -9.77
N ARG A 133 -0.29 13.94 -8.77
CA ARG A 133 -1.13 13.41 -7.69
C ARG A 133 -2.30 12.57 -8.19
N VAL A 134 -2.05 11.82 -9.26
CA VAL A 134 -3.02 10.90 -9.87
C VAL A 134 -2.47 9.48 -9.79
N PHE A 135 -3.38 8.52 -9.67
CA PHE A 135 -3.01 7.11 -9.69
C PHE A 135 -3.85 6.34 -10.69
N GLU A 136 -3.31 5.20 -11.14
CA GLU A 136 -3.96 4.31 -12.09
C GLU A 136 -3.77 2.86 -11.67
N PHE A 137 -4.84 2.06 -11.75
CA PHE A 137 -4.74 0.61 -11.63
C PHE A 137 -4.14 0.01 -12.88
N LYS A 138 -3.22 -0.93 -12.69
CA LYS A 138 -2.61 -1.71 -13.77
C LYS A 138 -2.68 -3.19 -13.46
N ASN A 139 -2.61 -4.00 -14.52
CA ASN A 139 -2.57 -5.44 -14.41
C ASN A 139 -1.63 -6.06 -15.45
N ILE A 140 -0.56 -6.72 -14.98
CA ILE A 140 0.46 -7.35 -15.83
C ILE A 140 -0.14 -8.33 -16.85
N LYS A 141 -1.27 -8.97 -16.54
CA LYS A 141 -1.94 -9.93 -17.44
C LYS A 141 -2.84 -9.26 -18.49
N ALA A 142 -3.40 -8.08 -18.18
CA ALA A 142 -4.26 -7.34 -19.11
C ALA A 142 -3.45 -6.44 -20.07
N ASP A 143 -2.24 -6.04 -19.64
CA ASP A 143 -1.35 -5.15 -20.40
C ASP A 143 -0.39 -5.91 -21.35
N LYS A 144 -0.67 -7.19 -21.64
CA LYS A 144 0.02 -7.92 -22.72
C LYS A 144 -0.66 -7.63 -24.06
N PRO A 145 0.08 -7.19 -25.10
CA PRO A 145 -0.46 -6.96 -26.43
C PRO A 145 -1.05 -8.22 -27.07
#